data_AF-A0A419GXL4-F1
#
_entry.id   AF-A0A419GXL4-F1
#
_cell.length_a   1.000
_cell.length_b   1.000
_cell.length_c   1.000
_cell.angle_alpha   90.00
_cell.angle_beta   90.00
_cell.angle_gamma   90.00
#
_symmetry.space_group_name_H-M   'P 1'
#
loop_
_entity.id
_entity.type
_entity.pdbx_description
1 polymer ?
#
loop_
_entity_poly.entity_id
_entity_poly.type
_entity_poly.pdbx_seq_one_letter_code
_entity_poly.pdbx_strand_id
1 'polypeptide(L)'
;MKNKKRTVKLVARYALRVTVFLLFTIHCSLFSDAYALDVKREVLESGLTLLIVERHNLPIVRVTVGVKAGSVIEPEEKAGLANLTAEL
;
A
#
# COMPACT_ATOMS: atom_id res chain seq x y z
N MET A 1 24.90 53.76 15.88
CA MET A 1 25.25 52.36 16.24
C MET A 1 24.07 51.39 16.45
N LYS A 2 22.80 51.82 16.38
CA LYS A 2 21.59 50.97 16.54
C LYS A 2 21.23 50.10 15.32
N ASN A 3 21.69 50.48 14.11
CA ASN A 3 21.26 49.87 12.85
C ASN A 3 21.90 48.49 12.59
N LYS A 4 23.20 48.31 12.89
CA LYS A 4 23.94 47.05 12.69
C LYS A 4 23.41 45.88 13.55
N LYS A 5 22.97 46.16 14.79
CA LYS A 5 22.35 45.16 15.66
C LYS A 5 20.95 44.71 15.17
N ARG A 6 20.22 45.58 14.45
CA ARG A 6 18.92 45.25 13.85
C ARG A 6 19.07 44.37 12.61
N THR A 7 20.03 44.67 11.73
CA THR A 7 20.31 43.85 10.53
C THR A 7 20.82 42.46 10.89
N VAL A 8 21.71 42.31 11.87
CA VAL A 8 22.18 40.99 12.33
C VAL A 8 21.03 40.15 12.89
N LYS A 9 20.14 40.73 13.69
CA LYS A 9 18.94 40.03 14.19
C LYS A 9 17.96 39.66 13.08
N LEU A 10 17.86 40.49 12.04
CA LEU A 10 16.97 40.23 10.91
C LEU A 10 17.51 39.09 10.05
N VAL A 11 18.79 39.12 9.69
CA VAL A 11 19.47 38.05 8.93
C VAL A 11 19.45 36.73 9.70
N ALA A 12 19.69 36.76 11.02
CA ALA A 12 19.56 35.57 11.85
C ALA A 12 18.14 34.99 11.87
N ARG A 13 17.09 35.83 11.85
CA ARG A 13 15.69 35.39 11.76
C ARG A 13 15.33 34.79 10.40
N TYR A 14 15.87 35.34 9.31
CA TYR A 14 15.70 34.77 7.97
C TYR A 14 16.45 33.44 7.83
N ALA A 15 17.69 33.36 8.30
CA ALA A 15 18.47 32.13 8.32
C ALA A 15 17.74 31.03 9.12
N LEU A 16 17.25 31.35 10.32
CA LEU A 16 16.48 30.42 11.15
C LEU A 16 15.20 29.92 10.44
N ARG A 17 14.46 30.82 9.76
CA ARG A 17 13.27 30.44 9.00
C ARG A 17 13.59 29.52 7.82
N VAL A 18 14.69 29.79 7.11
CA VAL A 18 15.15 28.95 6.00
C VAL A 18 15.58 27.58 6.51
N THR A 19 16.32 27.51 7.62
CA THR A 19 16.73 26.23 8.22
C THR A 19 15.52 25.41 8.66
N VAL A 20 14.51 26.02 9.28
CA VAL A 20 13.26 25.33 9.66
C VAL A 20 12.51 24.83 8.43
N PHE A 21 12.42 25.62 7.35
CA PHE A 21 11.77 25.20 6.12
C PHE A 21 12.52 24.03 5.46
N LEU A 22 13.84 24.08 5.41
CA LEU A 22 14.68 22.98 4.91
C LEU A 22 14.48 21.70 5.74
N LEU A 23 14.50 21.81 7.07
CA LEU A 23 14.25 20.68 7.96
C LEU A 23 12.84 20.11 7.78
N PHE A 24 11.82 20.97 7.58
CA PHE A 24 10.45 20.54 7.33
C PHE A 24 10.33 19.80 5.99
N THR A 25 10.96 20.30 4.92
CA THR A 25 10.98 19.63 3.61
C THR A 25 11.68 18.28 3.68
N ILE A 26 12.79 18.17 4.42
CA ILE A 26 13.52 16.91 4.61
C ILE A 26 12.67 15.92 5.41
N HIS A 27 12.04 16.37 6.50
CA HIS A 27 11.18 15.51 7.31
C HIS A 27 9.98 14.98 6.52
N CYS A 28 9.34 15.83 5.71
CA CYS A 28 8.24 15.42 4.83
C CYS A 28 8.66 14.44 3.73
N SER A 29 9.92 14.50 3.27
CA SER A 29 10.45 13.63 2.21
C SER A 29 10.83 12.24 2.72
N LEU A 30 11.20 12.12 3.99
CA LEU A 30 11.62 10.86 4.61
C LEU A 30 10.47 10.07 5.25
N PHE A 31 9.33 10.72 5.50
CA PHE A 31 8.15 10.11 6.11
C PHE A 31 7.18 9.60 5.03
N SER A 32 7.61 8.57 4.30
CA SER A 32 6.74 7.85 3.37
C SER A 32 6.50 6.43 3.88
N ASP A 33 5.60 6.29 4.85
CA ASP A 33 5.11 4.98 5.29
C ASP A 33 4.08 4.45 4.27
N ALA A 34 4.56 3.70 3.28
CA ALA A 34 3.70 2.93 2.39
C ALA A 34 3.44 1.54 3.00
N TYR A 35 2.28 1.36 3.62
CA TYR A 35 1.84 0.05 4.11
C TYR A 35 1.35 -0.83 2.96
N ALA A 36 2.28 -1.51 2.28
CA ALA A 36 1.93 -2.61 1.38
C ALA A 36 1.55 -3.87 2.18
N LEU A 37 0.72 -4.72 1.59
CA LEU A 37 0.46 -6.05 2.14
C LEU A 37 1.70 -6.92 1.95
N ASP A 38 2.18 -7.54 3.03
CA ASP A 38 3.16 -8.62 2.92
C ASP A 38 2.41 -9.91 2.54
N VAL A 39 2.62 -10.36 1.30
CA VAL A 39 1.93 -11.51 0.72
C VAL A 39 2.96 -12.60 0.43
N LYS A 40 2.89 -13.71 1.17
CA LYS A 40 3.69 -14.89 0.86
C LYS A 40 3.00 -15.70 -0.25
N ARG A 41 3.72 -15.94 -1.34
CA ARG A 41 3.24 -16.75 -2.48
C ARG A 41 3.92 -18.11 -2.50
N GLU A 42 3.14 -19.16 -2.66
CA GLU A 42 3.63 -20.53 -2.84
C GLU A 42 2.87 -21.22 -3.98
N VAL A 43 3.56 -22.06 -4.75
CA VAL A 43 2.94 -22.91 -5.78
C VAL A 43 3.07 -24.35 -5.33
N LEU A 44 1.94 -25.02 -5.17
CA LEU A 44 1.88 -26.41 -4.74
C LEU A 44 2.23 -27.35 -5.90
N GLU A 45 2.54 -28.61 -5.60
CA GLU A 45 2.80 -29.64 -6.62
C GLU A 45 1.62 -29.85 -7.58
N SER A 46 0.39 -29.58 -7.14
CA SER A 46 -0.82 -29.60 -7.98
C SER A 46 -0.93 -28.44 -8.96
N GLY A 47 -0.06 -27.42 -8.86
CA GLY A 47 -0.11 -26.18 -9.63
C GLY A 47 -0.99 -25.08 -9.03
N LEU A 48 -1.68 -25.34 -7.91
CA LEU A 48 -2.43 -24.30 -7.20
C LEU A 48 -1.50 -23.23 -6.63
N THR A 49 -1.90 -21.96 -6.77
CA THR A 49 -1.18 -20.83 -6.18
C THR A 49 -1.83 -20.45 -4.84
N LEU A 50 -1.05 -20.51 -3.77
CA LEU A 50 -1.45 -20.08 -2.44
C LEU A 50 -0.89 -18.68 -2.17
N LEU A 51 -1.76 -17.77 -1.71
CA LEU A 51 -1.41 -16.42 -1.29
C LEU A 51 -1.79 -16.28 0.19
N ILE A 52 -0.78 -16.06 1.04
CA ILE A 52 -0.94 -16.01 2.49
C ILE A 52 -0.64 -14.60 2.96
N VAL A 53 -1.55 -14.03 3.74
CA VAL A 53 -1.37 -12.75 4.43
C VAL A 53 -1.55 -13.00 5.92
N GLU A 54 -0.47 -12.97 6.67
CA GLU A 54 -0.47 -13.23 8.11
C GLU A 54 -0.62 -11.91 8.89
N ARG A 55 -1.57 -11.89 9.84
CA ARG A 55 -1.81 -10.74 10.72
C ARG A 55 -2.13 -11.22 12.13
N HIS A 56 -1.23 -10.94 13.08
CA HIS A 56 -1.39 -11.35 14.48
C HIS A 56 -2.25 -10.40 15.33
N ASN A 57 -2.82 -9.36 14.73
CA ASN A 57 -3.61 -8.36 15.45
C ASN A 57 -5.06 -8.82 15.75
N LEU A 58 -5.56 -9.82 15.04
CA LEU A 58 -6.89 -10.40 15.22
C LEU A 58 -6.80 -11.93 15.02
N PRO A 59 -7.40 -12.76 15.89
CA PRO A 59 -7.40 -14.21 15.75
C PRO A 59 -8.47 -14.68 14.75
N ILE A 60 -8.46 -14.12 13.54
CA ILE A 60 -9.43 -14.40 12.48
C ILE A 60 -8.71 -15.05 11.29
N VAL A 61 -9.27 -16.14 10.77
CA VAL A 61 -8.81 -16.79 9.54
C VAL A 61 -9.85 -16.60 8.46
N ARG A 62 -9.42 -16.09 7.29
CA ARG A 62 -10.25 -16.03 6.07
C ARG A 62 -9.55 -16.82 4.98
N VAL A 63 -10.25 -17.81 4.43
CA VAL A 63 -9.82 -18.55 3.25
C VAL A 63 -10.72 -18.17 2.09
N THR A 64 -10.13 -17.94 0.93
CA THR A 64 -10.87 -17.68 -0.31
C THR A 64 -10.21 -18.50 -1.41
N VAL A 65 -11.03 -19.24 -2.15
CA VAL A 65 -10.59 -20.05 -3.28
C VAL A 65 -11.21 -19.47 -4.54
N GLY A 66 -10.40 -19.29 -5.58
CA GLY A 66 -10.85 -18.83 -6.87
C GLY A 66 -10.44 -19.82 -7.95
N VAL A 67 -11.35 -20.08 -8.88
CA VAL A 67 -11.08 -20.86 -10.09
C VAL A 67 -11.10 -19.91 -11.28
N LYS A 68 -10.16 -20.06 -12.21
CA LYS A 68 -10.14 -19.28 -13.46
C LYS A 68 -11.23 -19.80 -14.40
N ALA A 69 -12.47 -19.45 -14.09
CA ALA A 69 -13.68 -19.77 -14.83
C ALA A 69 -14.59 -18.53 -14.89
N GLY A 70 -15.70 -18.62 -15.60
CA GLY A 70 -16.71 -17.56 -15.69
C GLY A 70 -17.48 -17.61 -16.99
N SER A 71 -18.57 -16.85 -17.05
CA SER A 71 -19.48 -16.83 -18.21
C SER A 71 -18.80 -16.43 -19.52
N VAL A 72 -17.73 -15.62 -19.44
CA VAL A 72 -16.98 -15.15 -20.61
C VAL A 72 -16.34 -16.27 -21.43
N ILE A 73 -16.05 -17.42 -20.82
CA ILE A 73 -15.40 -18.55 -21.50
C ILE A 73 -16.34 -19.74 -21.73
N GLU A 74 -17.65 -19.55 -21.49
CA GLU A 74 -18.64 -20.58 -21.73
C GLU A 74 -18.91 -20.75 -23.23
N PRO A 75 -19.07 -21.99 -23.73
CA PRO A 75 -19.69 -22.22 -25.02
C PRO A 75 -21.10 -21.63 -25.05
N GLU A 76 -21.53 -21.12 -26.20
CA GLU A 76 -22.86 -20.50 -26.35
C GLU A 76 -23.98 -21.48 -25.98
N GLU A 77 -23.82 -22.77 -26.32
CA GLU A 77 -24.80 -23.82 -26.02
C GLU A 77 -24.83 -24.22 -24.54
N LYS A 78 -23.92 -23.69 -23.71
CA LYS A 78 -23.77 -24.00 -22.29
C LYS A 78 -23.74 -22.73 -21.41
N ALA A 79 -24.40 -21.67 -21.86
CA ALA A 79 -24.53 -20.44 -21.09
C ALA A 79 -25.09 -20.71 -19.67
N GLY A 80 -24.46 -20.12 -18.66
CA GLY A 80 -24.82 -20.25 -17.25
C GLY A 80 -24.16 -21.42 -16.51
N LEU A 81 -23.38 -22.27 -17.19
CA LEU A 81 -22.73 -23.44 -16.60
C LEU A 81 -21.79 -23.09 -15.43
N ALA A 82 -20.97 -22.05 -15.57
CA ALA A 82 -20.04 -21.60 -14.54
C ALA A 82 -20.77 -21.08 -13.30
N ASN A 83 -21.89 -20.37 -13.48
CA ASN A 83 -22.70 -19.91 -12.36
C ASN A 83 -23.38 -21.07 -11.64
N LEU A 84 -24.02 -21.98 -12.39
CA LEU A 84 -24.60 -23.19 -11.82
C LEU A 84 -23.57 -24.02 -11.05
N THR A 85 -22.36 -24.17 -11.60
CA THR A 85 -21.27 -24.91 -10.93
C THR A 85 -20.79 -24.21 -9.66
N ALA A 86 -20.83 -22.87 -9.61
CA ALA A 86 -20.41 -22.11 -8.44
C ALA A 86 -21.48 -22.09 -7.32
N GLU A 87 -22.75 -22.32 -7.67
CA GLU A 87 -23.88 -22.37 -6.73
C GLU A 87 -24.12 -23.76 -6.11
N LEU A 88 -23.60 -24.83 -6.75
CA LEU A 88 -23.69 -26.22 -6.28
C LEU A 88 -22.65 -26.55 -5.21
#